data_AF-A0A354SDR8-F1
#
_entry.id   AF-A0A354SDR8-F1
#
_cell.length_a   1.000
_cell.length_b   1.000
_cell.length_c   1.000
_cell.angle_alpha   90.00
_cell.angle_beta   90.00
_cell.angle_gamma   90.00
#
_symmetry.space_group_name_H-M   'P 1'
#
loop_
_entity.id
_entity.type
_entity.pdbx_description
1 polymer ?
#
loop_
_entity_poly.entity_id
_entity_poly.type
_entity_poly.pdbx_seq_one_letter_code
_entity_poly.pdbx_strand_id
1 'polypeptide(L)'
;MCTYLTVHAPIEASAKGPGGQWFAASDAVVYFDHPVHATADHTLNIDLPNPRSASGERIAIEMTAASARELMKAIADVLETVPAELTA
;
A
#
# COMPACT_ATOMS: atom_id res chain seq x y z
N MET A 1 -6.38 -12.91 -15.72
CA MET A 1 -7.36 -11.95 -16.28
C MET A 1 -7.18 -10.65 -15.52
N CYS A 2 -6.66 -9.60 -16.17
CA CYS A 2 -6.50 -8.30 -15.53
C CYS A 2 -7.85 -7.77 -15.06
N THR A 3 -7.94 -7.32 -13.81
CA THR A 3 -9.21 -6.79 -13.28
C THR A 3 -9.47 -5.35 -13.73
N TYR A 4 -8.42 -4.62 -14.15
CA TYR A 4 -8.43 -3.18 -14.44
C TYR A 4 -9.01 -2.34 -13.29
N LEU A 5 -9.12 -2.90 -12.09
CA LEU A 5 -9.60 -2.23 -10.90
C LEU A 5 -8.40 -1.54 -10.25
N THR A 6 -8.43 -0.22 -10.25
CA THR A 6 -7.47 0.62 -9.54
C THR A 6 -8.23 1.60 -8.66
N VAL A 7 -7.88 1.62 -7.38
CA VAL A 7 -8.43 2.53 -6.38
C VAL A 7 -7.30 3.44 -5.93
N HIS A 8 -7.52 4.74 -6.03
CA HIS A 8 -6.63 5.76 -5.47
C HIS A 8 -7.17 6.18 -4.12
N ALA A 9 -6.34 6.11 -3.09
CA ALA A 9 -6.63 6.59 -1.75
C ALA A 9 -5.69 7.76 -1.42
N PRO A 10 -6.18 9.00 -1.29
CA PRO A 10 -5.37 10.09 -0.78
C PRO A 10 -5.02 9.81 0.69
N ILE A 11 -3.75 9.96 1.03
CA ILE A 11 -3.23 9.70 2.38
C ILE A 11 -2.26 10.80 2.80
N GLU A 12 -2.03 10.94 4.09
CA GLU A 12 -0.94 11.75 4.63
C GLU A 12 0.03 10.83 5.38
N ALA A 13 1.14 10.50 4.73
CA ALA A 13 2.10 9.53 5.27
C ALA A 13 3.55 9.87 4.93
N SER A 14 4.47 9.27 5.69
CA SER A 14 5.89 9.17 5.34
C SER A 14 6.22 7.72 5.00
N ALA A 15 6.90 7.54 3.87
CA ALA A 15 7.27 6.26 3.31
C ALA A 15 8.80 6.10 3.32
N LYS A 16 9.29 4.92 3.72
CA LYS A 16 10.73 4.61 3.73
C LYS A 16 11.12 3.81 2.49
N GLY A 17 11.79 4.45 1.55
CA GLY A 17 12.28 3.84 0.32
C GLY A 17 13.62 3.10 0.46
N PRO A 18 14.14 2.57 -0.67
CA PRO A 18 15.45 1.93 -0.74
C PRO A 18 16.58 2.80 -0.18
N GLY A 19 17.59 2.18 0.44
CA GLY A 19 18.68 2.92 1.12
C GLY A 19 18.25 3.64 2.41
N GLY A 20 17.00 3.47 2.85
CA GLY A 20 16.47 4.03 4.09
C GLY A 20 16.04 5.49 3.99
N GLN A 21 16.00 6.05 2.78
CA GLN A 21 15.53 7.42 2.54
C GLN A 21 14.03 7.52 2.78
N TRP A 22 13.60 8.58 3.45
CA TRP A 22 12.18 8.85 3.68
C TRP A 22 11.66 9.86 2.67
N PHE A 23 10.43 9.67 2.20
CA PHE A 23 9.71 10.62 1.36
C PHE A 23 8.26 10.77 1.81
N ALA A 24 7.66 11.92 1.51
CA ALA A 24 6.24 12.14 1.75
C ALA A 24 5.41 11.37 0.73
N ALA A 25 4.46 10.56 1.21
CA ALA A 25 3.48 9.86 0.40
C ALA A 25 2.12 10.53 0.57
N SER A 26 1.58 11.04 -0.54
CA SER A 26 0.28 11.71 -0.60
C SER A 26 -0.84 10.80 -1.12
N ASP A 27 -0.47 9.67 -1.72
CA ASP A 27 -1.36 8.79 -2.44
C ASP A 27 -0.97 7.33 -2.21
N ALA A 28 -1.97 6.47 -2.08
CA ALA A 28 -1.83 5.02 -2.19
C ALA A 28 -2.66 4.52 -3.37
N VAL A 29 -2.07 3.67 -4.20
CA VAL A 29 -2.75 3.06 -5.34
C VAL A 29 -2.94 1.58 -5.05
N VAL A 30 -4.19 1.13 -4.98
CA VAL A 30 -4.56 -0.25 -4.64
C VAL A 30 -5.23 -0.91 -5.83
N TYR A 31 -4.74 -2.07 -6.26
CA TYR A 31 -5.26 -2.77 -7.42
C TYR A 31 -5.09 -4.29 -7.30
N PHE A 32 -5.83 -5.06 -8.11
CA PHE A 32 -5.75 -6.52 -8.11
C PHE A 32 -5.36 -7.04 -9.50
N ASP A 33 -4.12 -7.47 -9.70
CA ASP A 33 -3.62 -7.91 -11.01
C ASP A 33 -2.44 -8.88 -10.87
N HIS A 34 -1.84 -9.26 -11.99
CA HIS A 34 -0.65 -10.10 -12.01
C HIS A 34 0.52 -9.36 -11.34
N PRO A 35 1.23 -10.03 -10.41
CA PRO A 35 2.41 -9.46 -9.79
C PRO A 35 3.59 -9.39 -10.76
N VAL A 36 4.56 -8.54 -10.41
CA VAL A 36 5.88 -8.51 -11.02
C VAL A 36 6.83 -9.49 -10.32
N HIS A 37 6.74 -9.63 -8.99
CA HIS A 37 7.69 -10.39 -8.17
C HIS A 37 7.07 -11.54 -7.37
N ALA A 38 5.85 -11.41 -6.85
CA ALA A 38 5.19 -12.48 -6.11
C ALA A 38 4.91 -13.70 -7.02
N THR A 39 4.85 -14.89 -6.43
CA THR A 39 4.69 -16.16 -7.16
C THR A 39 3.23 -16.58 -7.39
N ALA A 40 2.26 -15.81 -6.89
CA ALA A 40 0.85 -16.06 -7.10
C ALA A 40 0.40 -15.57 -8.48
N ASP A 41 -0.59 -16.22 -9.10
CA ASP A 41 -1.10 -15.80 -10.42
C ASP A 41 -1.66 -14.36 -10.41
N HIS A 42 -2.32 -13.97 -9.32
CA HIS A 42 -2.83 -12.60 -9.11
C HIS A 42 -2.62 -12.20 -7.64
N THR A 43 -2.36 -10.93 -7.44
CA THR A 43 -2.14 -10.32 -6.14
C THR A 43 -2.99 -9.07 -5.96
N LEU A 44 -3.29 -8.74 -4.70
CA LEU A 44 -3.58 -7.38 -4.32
C LEU A 44 -2.25 -6.63 -4.22
N ASN A 45 -2.18 -5.48 -4.86
CA ASN A 45 -0.99 -4.66 -4.91
C ASN A 45 -1.28 -3.29 -4.29
N ILE A 46 -0.31 -2.76 -3.56
CA ILE A 46 -0.35 -1.42 -2.97
C ILE A 46 0.93 -0.70 -3.37
N ASP A 47 0.78 0.43 -4.06
CA ASP A 47 1.87 1.32 -4.45
C ASP A 47 1.78 2.65 -3.71
N LEU A 48 2.90 3.08 -3.11
CA LEU A 48 3.11 4.41 -2.56
C LEU A 48 4.11 5.16 -3.45
N PRO A 49 3.66 5.93 -4.45
CA PRO A 49 4.54 6.67 -5.34
C PRO A 49 5.30 7.77 -4.58
N ASN A 50 6.57 7.97 -4.92
CA ASN A 50 7.32 9.14 -4.50
C ASN A 50 7.08 10.28 -5.52
N PRO A 51 6.28 11.31 -5.20
CA PRO A 51 5.93 12.35 -6.17
C PRO A 51 7.13 13.22 -6.59
N ARG A 52 8.23 13.18 -5.82
CA ARG A 52 9.45 13.92 -6.12
C ARG A 52 10.46 13.11 -6.94
N SER A 53 10.18 11.84 -7.19
CA SER A 53 11.09 10.97 -7.93
C SER A 53 10.90 11.13 -9.43
N ALA A 54 11.95 11.58 -10.13
CA ALA A 54 11.95 11.69 -11.59
C ALA A 54 11.98 10.31 -12.28
N SER A 55 12.43 9.27 -11.58
CA SER A 55 12.52 7.89 -12.06
C SER A 55 11.30 7.03 -11.69
N GLY A 56 10.28 7.61 -11.03
CA GLY A 56 9.06 6.90 -10.65
C GLY A 56 9.26 5.91 -9.49
N GLU A 57 10.20 6.18 -8.59
CA GLU A 57 10.38 5.39 -7.36
C GLU A 57 9.06 5.31 -6.58
N ARG A 58 8.81 4.14 -6.02
CA ARG A 58 7.64 3.85 -5.19
C ARG A 58 7.99 2.77 -4.18
N ILE A 59 7.18 2.65 -3.13
CA ILE A 59 7.12 1.42 -2.35
C ILE A 59 5.99 0.60 -2.93
N ALA A 60 6.31 -0.61 -3.39
CA ALA A 60 5.33 -1.55 -3.92
C ALA A 60 5.23 -2.77 -2.99
N ILE A 61 4.01 -3.24 -2.74
CA ILE A 61 3.74 -4.47 -1.99
C ILE A 61 2.80 -5.33 -2.84
N GLU A 62 3.17 -6.59 -3.05
CA GLU A 62 2.36 -7.57 -3.78
C GLU A 62 1.98 -8.70 -2.83
N MET A 63 0.69 -8.98 -2.66
CA MET A 63 0.22 -9.94 -1.67
C MET A 63 -0.95 -10.77 -2.18
N THR A 64 -1.10 -11.99 -1.63
CA THR A 64 -2.29 -12.80 -1.90
C THR A 64 -3.54 -12.11 -1.36
N ALA A 65 -4.72 -12.43 -1.92
CA ALA A 65 -5.99 -11.92 -1.40
C ALA A 65 -6.25 -12.35 0.06
N ALA A 66 -5.67 -13.46 0.53
CA ALA A 66 -5.77 -13.88 1.92
C ALA A 66 -4.93 -12.96 2.82
N SER A 67 -3.65 -12.75 2.47
CA SER A 67 -2.74 -11.85 3.19
C SER A 67 -3.26 -10.40 3.23
N ALA A 68 -3.86 -9.92 2.14
CA ALA A 68 -4.50 -8.60 2.10
C ALA A 68 -5.64 -8.45 3.11
N ARG A 69 -6.48 -9.49 3.25
CA ARG A 69 -7.56 -9.49 4.25
C ARG A 69 -7.03 -9.52 5.67
N GLU A 70 -5.95 -10.25 5.92
CA GLU A 70 -5.29 -10.24 7.24
C GLU A 70 -4.66 -8.87 7.55
N LEU A 71 -4.04 -8.21 6.57
CA LEU A 71 -3.54 -6.84 6.74
C LEU A 71 -4.66 -5.85 7.06
N MET A 72 -5.79 -5.92 6.35
CA MET A 72 -6.95 -5.05 6.63
C MET A 72 -7.47 -5.24 8.06
N LYS A 73 -7.57 -6.49 8.54
CA LYS A 73 -7.97 -6.77 9.93
C LYS A 73 -6.97 -6.19 10.91
N ALA A 74 -5.67 -6.44 10.71
CA ALA A 74 -4.65 -5.91 11.61
C ALA A 74 -4.65 -4.37 11.69
N ILE A 75 -4.91 -3.68 10.57
CA ILE A 75 -5.06 -2.22 10.55
C ILE A 75 -6.29 -1.80 11.37
N ALA A 76 -7.44 -2.44 11.15
CA ALA A 76 -8.67 -2.14 11.89
C ALA A 76 -8.49 -2.39 13.40
N ASP A 77 -7.93 -3.55 13.78
CA ASP A 77 -7.68 -3.92 15.17
C ASP A 77 -6.81 -2.89 15.88
N VAL A 78 -5.76 -2.37 15.22
CA VAL A 78 -4.92 -1.31 15.78
C VAL A 78 -5.75 -0.05 16.01
N LEU A 79 -6.46 0.43 14.99
CA LEU A 79 -7.25 1.66 15.07
C LEU A 79 -8.37 1.59 16.12
N GLU A 80 -8.96 0.42 16.34
CA GLU A 80 -9.98 0.18 17.37
C GLU A 80 -9.39 0.07 18.79
N THR A 81 -8.11 -0.31 18.90
CA THR A 81 -7.43 -0.50 20.19
C THR A 81 -6.77 0.78 20.71
N VAL A 82 -6.31 1.66 19.82
CA VAL A 82 -5.64 2.91 20.23
C VAL A 82 -6.66 3.85 20.91
N PRO A 83 -6.31 4.53 22.02
CA PRO A 83 -7.18 5.54 22.63
C PRO A 83 -7.70 6.55 21.60
N ALA A 84 -9.00 6.85 21.66
CA ALA A 84 -9.68 7.69 20.67
C ALA A 84 -9.07 9.10 20.59
N GLU A 85 -8.45 9.60 21.67
CA GLU A 85 -7.79 10.90 21.69
C GLU A 85 -6.56 10.97 20.78
N LEU A 86 -6.02 9.83 20.32
CA LEU A 86 -4.88 9.76 19.42
C LEU A 86 -5.28 9.55 17.94
N THR A 87 -6.56 9.24 17.69
CA THR A 87 -7.09 8.95 16.34
C THR A 87 -8.20 9.91 15.90
N ALA A 88 -8.57 10.88 16.75
CA ALA A 88 -9.56 11.92 16.50
C ALA A 88 -9.04 13.10 15.66
#